data_AF-A0A1J5KYY3-F1
#
_entry.id   AF-A0A1J5KYY3-F1
#
_cell.length_a   1.000
_cell.length_b   1.000
_cell.length_c   1.000
_cell.angle_alpha   90.00
_cell.angle_beta   90.00
_cell.angle_gamma   90.00
#
_symmetry.space_group_name_H-M   'P 1'
#
loop_
_entity.id
_entity.type
_entity.pdbx_description
1 polymer ?
#
loop_
_entity_poly.entity_id
_entity_poly.type
_entity_poly.pdbx_seq_one_letter_code
_entity_poly.pdbx_strand_id
1 'polypeptide(L)'
;MKKLFTLTMITLLTTATAATDIDFGGIDESNTFRRVIKEATHKSTITLDKSTVRCSALGYGLEELKIGIPTLAWRAIFDHSNQDGRGPCVTAGTSFCKQQFNLPSKVGIPEVLLNPDKPTEEVDVKVVLTEEFRIDFNNKCVRTLLENVITDVRGITFTHLRTKNIGELPLQECLDVIQK
;
A
#
# COMPACT_ATOMS: atom_id res chain seq x y z
N MET A 1 54.21 36.41 11.05
CA MET A 1 52.91 36.28 10.37
C MET A 1 52.41 34.84 10.57
N LYS A 2 51.46 34.60 11.49
CA LYS A 2 50.85 33.27 11.72
C LYS A 2 49.47 33.27 11.06
N LYS A 3 49.26 32.43 10.03
CA LYS A 3 47.95 32.24 9.40
C LYS A 3 47.20 31.14 10.18
N LEU A 4 46.07 31.51 10.77
CA LEU A 4 45.13 30.58 11.41
C LEU A 4 44.22 30.01 10.31
N PHE A 5 44.26 28.70 10.09
CA PHE A 5 43.29 28.00 9.24
C PHE A 5 42.12 27.55 10.11
N THR A 6 40.96 28.13 9.87
CA THR A 6 39.70 27.73 10.53
C THR A 6 39.11 26.55 9.76
N LEU A 7 39.12 25.36 10.36
CA LEU A 7 38.41 24.19 9.83
C LEU A 7 36.93 24.29 10.24
N THR A 8 36.05 24.53 9.28
CA THR A 8 34.60 24.47 9.49
C THR A 8 34.14 23.03 9.28
N MET A 9 33.83 22.33 10.37
CA MET A 9 33.29 20.97 10.33
C MET A 9 31.80 21.05 10.00
N ILE A 10 31.42 20.61 8.80
CA ILE A 10 30.02 20.53 8.37
C ILE A 10 29.45 19.21 8.89
N THR A 11 28.63 19.29 9.93
CA THR A 11 27.87 18.15 10.46
C THR A 11 26.71 17.86 9.51
N LEU A 12 26.76 16.69 8.85
CA LEU A 12 25.70 16.22 7.97
C LEU A 12 24.57 15.66 8.85
N LEU A 13 23.43 16.36 8.93
CA LEU A 13 22.21 15.83 9.55
C LEU A 13 21.60 14.79 8.61
N THR A 14 21.74 13.51 8.93
CA THR A 14 20.96 12.44 8.31
C THR A 14 19.58 12.41 8.95
N THR A 15 18.56 12.88 8.24
CA THR A 15 17.16 12.69 8.65
C THR A 15 16.79 11.23 8.39
N ALA A 16 16.67 10.44 9.45
CA ALA A 16 16.04 9.13 9.39
C ALA A 16 14.55 9.33 9.10
N THR A 17 14.08 8.87 7.93
CA THR A 17 12.65 8.71 7.66
C THR A 17 12.13 7.60 8.55
N ALA A 18 11.20 7.93 9.47
CA ALA A 18 10.48 6.94 10.24
C ALA A 18 9.65 6.09 9.27
N ALA A 19 9.98 4.79 9.21
CA ALA A 19 9.04 3.81 8.68
C ALA A 19 7.80 3.83 9.59
N THR A 20 6.63 4.04 9.01
CA THR A 20 5.37 3.84 9.75
C THR A 20 5.24 2.35 10.01
N ASP A 21 5.63 1.92 11.21
CA ASP A 21 5.28 0.59 11.71
C ASP A 21 3.76 0.48 11.72
N ILE A 22 3.22 -0.33 10.81
CA ILE A 22 1.83 -0.73 10.86
C ILE A 22 1.73 -1.73 12.01
N ASP A 23 1.09 -1.32 13.10
CA ASP A 23 0.82 -2.19 14.24
C ASP A 23 -0.14 -3.32 13.80
N PHE A 24 0.35 -4.55 13.84
CA PHE A 24 -0.34 -5.75 13.37
C PHE A 24 -0.73 -6.71 14.51
N GLY A 25 -0.68 -6.29 15.79
CA GLY A 25 -0.94 -7.21 16.88
C GLY A 25 -1.36 -6.56 18.20
N GLY A 26 -2.68 -6.44 18.40
CA GLY A 26 -3.29 -6.07 19.67
C GLY A 26 -4.82 -6.11 19.58
N ILE A 27 -5.50 -6.34 20.71
CA ILE A 27 -6.91 -5.96 20.82
C ILE A 27 -6.91 -4.45 21.06
N ASP A 28 -7.34 -3.68 20.07
CA ASP A 28 -7.53 -2.24 20.23
C ASP A 28 -8.79 -1.96 21.07
N GLU A 29 -8.90 -0.79 21.68
CA GLU A 29 -10.07 -0.30 22.43
C GLU A 29 -11.38 -0.34 21.59
N SER A 30 -11.25 -0.60 20.28
CA SER A 30 -12.32 -0.76 19.30
C SER A 30 -12.94 -2.17 19.21
N ASN A 31 -12.73 -3.07 20.18
CA ASN A 31 -13.20 -4.47 20.15
C ASN A 31 -12.74 -5.23 18.89
N THR A 32 -11.54 -4.93 18.43
CA THR A 32 -10.98 -5.48 17.20
C THR A 32 -9.67 -6.21 17.50
N PHE A 33 -9.55 -7.45 17.05
CA PHE A 33 -8.32 -8.24 17.08
C PHE A 33 -7.87 -8.54 15.66
N ARG A 34 -6.56 -8.51 15.41
CA ARG A 34 -5.97 -8.80 14.10
C ARG A 34 -4.81 -9.76 14.25
N ARG A 35 -4.65 -10.65 13.26
CA ARG A 35 -3.45 -11.48 13.11
C ARG A 35 -3.08 -11.65 11.65
N VAL A 36 -1.79 -11.63 11.37
CA VAL A 36 -1.26 -11.96 10.03
C VAL A 36 -1.32 -13.47 9.86
N ILE A 37 -2.02 -13.93 8.80
CA ILE A 37 -2.15 -15.36 8.48
C ILE A 37 -1.33 -15.76 7.25
N LYS A 38 -0.87 -14.79 6.45
CA LYS A 38 0.10 -15.00 5.37
C LYS A 38 0.86 -13.71 5.13
N GLU A 39 2.19 -13.81 5.02
CA GLU A 39 3.05 -12.72 4.56
C GLU A 39 4.04 -13.29 3.55
N ALA A 40 4.14 -12.66 2.39
CA ALA A 40 5.09 -13.06 1.36
C ALA A 40 5.55 -11.84 0.56
N THR A 41 6.85 -11.83 0.24
CA THR A 41 7.43 -10.88 -0.70
C THR A 41 7.87 -11.63 -1.95
N HIS A 42 7.53 -11.10 -3.12
CA HIS A 42 7.95 -11.69 -4.39
C HIS A 42 8.47 -10.63 -5.36
N LYS A 43 9.43 -11.04 -6.18
CA LYS A 43 9.93 -10.21 -7.27
C LYS A 43 8.93 -10.17 -8.42
N SER A 44 8.81 -9.01 -9.05
CA SER A 44 7.99 -8.78 -10.22
C SER A 44 8.71 -7.83 -11.17
N THR A 45 8.76 -8.17 -12.46
CA THR A 45 9.12 -7.19 -13.50
C THR A 45 7.85 -6.49 -13.95
N ILE A 46 7.85 -5.16 -13.93
CA ILE A 46 6.70 -4.34 -14.32
C ILE A 46 7.08 -3.43 -15.47
N THR A 47 6.12 -3.14 -16.36
CA THR A 47 6.25 -2.11 -17.38
C THR A 47 5.78 -0.79 -16.81
N LEU A 48 6.49 0.30 -17.13
CA LEU A 48 6.25 1.65 -16.66
C LEU A 48 6.11 2.58 -17.87
N ASP A 49 4.94 2.52 -18.50
CA ASP A 49 4.55 3.34 -19.64
C ASP A 49 3.13 3.88 -19.48
N LYS A 50 2.60 4.59 -20.48
CA LYS A 50 1.25 5.18 -20.44
C LYS A 50 0.11 4.15 -20.42
N SER A 51 0.38 2.88 -20.73
CA SER A 51 -0.60 1.80 -20.66
C SER A 51 -0.77 1.28 -19.23
N THR A 52 0.33 1.20 -18.48
CA THR A 52 0.37 0.65 -17.11
C THR A 52 0.31 1.73 -16.03
N VAL A 53 0.97 2.87 -16.23
CA VAL A 53 1.02 4.03 -15.32
C VAL A 53 -0.06 5.02 -15.72
N ARG A 54 -1.03 5.25 -14.84
CA ARG A 54 -2.21 6.08 -15.16
C ARG A 54 -2.84 6.72 -13.94
N CYS A 55 -3.43 7.89 -14.14
CA CYS A 55 -4.42 8.43 -13.23
C CYS A 55 -5.79 7.83 -13.56
N SER A 56 -6.50 7.31 -12.55
CA SER A 56 -7.84 6.76 -12.75
C SER A 56 -8.66 6.77 -11.47
N ALA A 57 -9.92 7.22 -11.57
CA ALA A 57 -10.87 7.18 -10.46
C ALA A 57 -11.53 5.82 -10.19
N LEU A 58 -11.35 4.86 -11.09
CA LEU A 58 -12.07 3.58 -11.04
C LEU A 58 -11.63 2.74 -9.84
N GLY A 59 -12.54 2.52 -8.89
CA GLY A 59 -12.29 1.72 -7.68
C GLY A 59 -12.08 2.52 -6.39
N TYR A 60 -11.84 3.85 -6.47
CA TYR A 60 -11.56 4.68 -5.29
C TYR A 60 -12.33 6.01 -5.24
N GLY A 61 -13.14 6.31 -6.27
CA GLY A 61 -13.99 7.51 -6.33
C GLY A 61 -13.26 8.80 -6.71
N LEU A 62 -11.95 8.90 -6.44
CA LEU A 62 -11.08 10.00 -6.87
C LEU A 62 -9.97 9.51 -7.80
N GLU A 63 -9.46 10.38 -8.67
CA GLU A 63 -8.32 10.03 -9.52
C GLU A 63 -7.06 9.76 -8.68
N GLU A 64 -6.58 8.53 -8.75
CA GLU A 64 -5.35 8.12 -8.10
C GLU A 64 -4.32 7.61 -9.11
N LEU A 65 -3.05 7.77 -8.77
CA LEU A 65 -1.95 7.28 -9.60
C LEU A 65 -1.79 5.78 -9.39
N LYS A 66 -1.97 5.04 -10.48
CA LYS A 66 -1.94 3.58 -10.49
C LYS A 66 -0.84 3.04 -11.39
N ILE A 67 -0.31 1.89 -11.00
CA ILE A 67 0.57 1.07 -11.82
C ILE A 67 0.06 -0.37 -11.90
N GLY A 68 0.22 -1.00 -13.06
CA GLY A 68 -0.13 -2.41 -13.25
C GLY A 68 0.93 -3.34 -12.65
N ILE A 69 0.49 -4.34 -11.88
CA ILE A 69 1.36 -5.39 -11.31
C ILE A 69 0.77 -6.75 -11.72
N PRO A 70 1.08 -7.26 -12.93
CA PRO A 70 0.42 -8.46 -13.46
C PRO A 70 0.56 -9.70 -12.56
N THR A 71 1.68 -9.81 -11.85
CA THR A 71 1.98 -10.94 -10.98
C THR A 71 1.01 -11.12 -9.81
N LEU A 72 0.26 -10.07 -9.42
CA LEU A 72 -0.74 -10.17 -8.36
C LEU A 72 -1.85 -11.15 -8.70
N ALA A 73 -2.16 -11.38 -9.98
CA ALA A 73 -3.22 -12.31 -10.41
C ALA A 73 -3.00 -13.75 -9.92
N TRP A 74 -1.77 -14.13 -9.53
CA TRP A 74 -1.45 -15.46 -9.01
C TRP A 74 -0.68 -15.45 -7.69
N ARG A 75 -0.38 -14.28 -7.12
CA ARG A 75 0.36 -14.15 -5.85
C ARG A 75 -0.52 -13.68 -4.69
N ALA A 76 -1.56 -12.92 -5.00
CA ALA A 76 -2.59 -12.48 -4.07
C ALA A 76 -3.73 -13.52 -3.98
N ILE A 77 -4.47 -13.51 -2.87
CA ILE A 77 -5.68 -14.30 -2.67
C ILE A 77 -6.89 -13.59 -3.28
N PHE A 78 -6.93 -12.26 -3.17
CA PHE A 78 -7.97 -11.42 -3.77
C PHE A 78 -7.55 -10.90 -5.14
N ASP A 79 -8.56 -10.63 -5.96
CA ASP A 79 -8.35 -9.96 -7.24
C ASP A 79 -8.16 -8.45 -7.01
N HIS A 80 -6.93 -8.00 -7.24
CA HIS A 80 -6.54 -6.59 -7.17
C HIS A 80 -6.75 -5.84 -8.50
N SER A 81 -7.53 -6.41 -9.43
CA SER A 81 -7.94 -5.73 -10.66
C SER A 81 -9.00 -4.66 -10.42
N ASN A 82 -8.97 -3.60 -11.22
CA ASN A 82 -10.07 -2.64 -11.31
C ASN A 82 -11.07 -3.08 -12.39
N GLN A 83 -12.25 -2.45 -12.40
CA GLN A 83 -13.29 -2.68 -13.40
C GLN A 83 -12.94 -2.11 -14.80
N ASP A 84 -11.69 -1.70 -15.02
CA ASP A 84 -11.20 -1.10 -16.27
C ASP A 84 -10.64 -2.13 -17.27
N GLY A 85 -10.62 -3.42 -16.89
CA GLY A 85 -10.12 -4.50 -17.73
C GLY A 85 -8.60 -4.48 -17.95
N ARG A 86 -7.85 -3.69 -17.17
CA ARG A 86 -6.38 -3.55 -17.31
C ARG A 86 -5.59 -4.45 -16.35
N GLY A 87 -6.27 -5.39 -15.70
CA GLY A 87 -5.68 -6.34 -14.76
C GLY A 87 -5.33 -5.73 -13.40
N PRO A 88 -4.57 -6.48 -12.57
CA PRO A 88 -4.24 -6.07 -11.21
C PRO A 88 -3.37 -4.83 -11.16
N CYS A 89 -3.67 -3.94 -10.21
CA CYS A 89 -2.91 -2.71 -10.02
C CYS A 89 -2.79 -2.33 -8.54
N VAL A 90 -1.87 -1.41 -8.26
CA VAL A 90 -1.71 -0.73 -6.96
C VAL A 90 -1.73 0.78 -7.17
N THR A 91 -1.97 1.53 -6.11
CA THR A 91 -2.15 2.99 -6.13
C THR A 91 -1.19 3.72 -5.18
N ALA A 92 -0.67 4.87 -5.60
CA ALA A 92 0.09 5.82 -4.76
C ALA A 92 -0.79 6.98 -4.25
N GLY A 93 -2.11 6.85 -4.38
CA GLY A 93 -3.08 7.85 -3.94
C GLY A 93 -3.27 9.03 -4.90
N THR A 94 -3.95 10.06 -4.43
CA THR A 94 -4.45 11.20 -5.23
C THR A 94 -3.40 12.28 -5.50
N SER A 95 -2.31 12.32 -4.73
CA SER A 95 -1.31 13.40 -4.73
C SER A 95 -0.55 13.58 -6.06
N PHE A 96 -0.72 12.66 -7.00
CA PHE A 96 -0.01 12.62 -8.29
C PHE A 96 -0.93 12.86 -9.49
N CYS A 97 -2.23 12.96 -9.25
CA CYS A 97 -3.24 13.19 -10.27
C CYS A 97 -3.84 14.58 -10.14
N LYS A 98 -4.48 15.07 -11.22
CA LYS A 98 -5.05 16.42 -11.20
C LYS A 98 -6.07 16.52 -10.07
N GLN A 99 -5.86 17.46 -9.15
CA GLN A 99 -6.86 17.76 -8.14
C GLN A 99 -8.10 18.32 -8.85
N GLN A 100 -9.26 17.72 -8.58
CA GLN A 100 -10.57 18.12 -9.13
C GLN A 100 -11.02 19.52 -8.70
N PHE A 101 -10.32 20.16 -7.77
CA PHE A 101 -10.60 21.51 -7.30
C PHE A 101 -9.53 22.44 -7.86
N ASN A 102 -9.94 23.44 -8.67
CA ASN A 102 -9.17 24.47 -9.41
C ASN A 102 -8.04 25.18 -8.62
N LEU A 103 -7.11 24.43 -8.04
CA LEU A 103 -5.92 24.88 -7.36
C LEU A 103 -4.76 24.81 -8.36
N PRO A 104 -3.89 25.82 -8.39
CA PRO A 104 -2.73 25.84 -9.28
C PRO A 104 -1.69 24.84 -8.77
N SER A 105 -1.86 23.58 -9.14
CA SER A 105 -0.94 22.52 -8.75
C SER A 105 -0.34 21.90 -10.01
N LYS A 106 0.98 22.02 -10.17
CA LYS A 106 1.79 21.22 -11.10
C LYS A 106 1.79 19.75 -10.62
N VAL A 107 0.63 19.11 -10.64
CA VAL A 107 0.48 17.72 -10.22
C VAL A 107 0.19 16.90 -11.47
N GLY A 108 1.11 16.00 -11.77
CA GLY A 108 1.05 15.08 -12.88
C GLY A 108 1.90 13.86 -12.55
N ILE A 109 1.75 12.83 -13.37
CA ILE A 109 2.51 11.58 -13.23
C ILE A 109 4.01 11.93 -13.22
N PRO A 110 4.77 11.55 -12.17
CA PRO A 110 6.19 11.82 -12.08
C PRO A 110 6.93 11.29 -13.32
N GLU A 111 7.78 12.12 -13.92
CA GLU A 111 8.57 11.74 -15.11
C GLU A 111 9.43 10.49 -14.87
N VAL A 112 9.87 10.30 -13.62
CA VAL A 112 10.62 9.12 -13.19
C VAL A 112 9.86 7.81 -13.46
N LEU A 113 8.52 7.82 -13.47
CA LEU A 113 7.69 6.65 -13.79
C LEU A 113 7.43 6.45 -15.28
N LEU A 114 7.75 7.44 -16.13
CA LEU A 114 7.51 7.38 -17.58
C LEU A 114 8.80 7.59 -18.39
N ASN A 115 9.94 7.19 -17.82
CA ASN A 115 11.24 7.29 -18.49
C ASN A 115 11.33 6.29 -19.65
N PRO A 116 11.41 6.74 -20.93
CA PRO A 116 11.47 5.86 -22.08
C PRO A 116 12.76 5.03 -22.16
N ASP A 117 13.85 5.49 -21.56
CA ASP A 117 15.14 4.78 -21.52
C ASP A 117 15.13 3.65 -20.47
N LYS A 118 14.16 3.69 -19.55
CA LYS A 118 13.94 2.66 -18.53
C LYS A 118 12.44 2.32 -18.46
N PRO A 119 11.89 1.60 -19.46
CA PRO A 119 10.45 1.32 -19.53
C PRO A 119 10.02 0.19 -18.59
N THR A 120 10.95 -0.47 -17.90
CA THR A 120 10.67 -1.56 -16.97
C THR A 120 11.39 -1.38 -15.64
N GLU A 121 10.88 -2.03 -14.60
CA GLU A 121 11.52 -2.09 -13.28
C GLU A 121 11.33 -3.48 -12.68
N GLU A 122 12.35 -4.01 -12.00
CA GLU A 122 12.17 -5.12 -11.07
C GLU A 122 11.81 -4.55 -9.70
N VAL A 123 10.70 -5.00 -9.13
CA VAL A 123 10.19 -4.52 -7.86
C VAL A 123 9.92 -5.70 -6.93
N ASP A 124 10.12 -5.48 -5.64
CA ASP A 124 9.66 -6.40 -4.60
C ASP A 124 8.22 -6.01 -4.23
N VAL A 125 7.33 -7.00 -4.29
CA VAL A 125 5.90 -6.84 -4.00
C VAL A 125 5.59 -7.64 -2.75
N LYS A 126 5.23 -6.95 -1.67
CA LYS A 126 4.83 -7.52 -0.39
C LYS A 126 3.31 -7.71 -0.39
N VAL A 127 2.86 -8.92 -0.10
CA VAL A 127 1.44 -9.27 0.07
C VAL A 127 1.24 -9.77 1.49
N VAL A 128 0.37 -9.11 2.24
CA VAL A 128 0.03 -9.44 3.63
C VAL A 128 -1.45 -9.74 3.72
N LEU A 129 -1.81 -10.97 4.10
CA LEU A 129 -3.17 -11.36 4.43
C LEU A 129 -3.32 -11.37 5.95
N THR A 130 -4.17 -10.47 6.42
CA THR A 130 -4.54 -10.31 7.82
C THR A 130 -5.96 -10.81 8.01
N GLU A 131 -6.16 -11.54 9.09
CA GLU A 131 -7.48 -11.89 9.59
C GLU A 131 -7.85 -10.93 10.72
N GLU A 132 -9.01 -10.32 10.62
CA GLU A 132 -9.57 -9.39 11.59
C GLU A 132 -10.87 -9.96 12.17
N PHE A 133 -11.00 -9.83 13.48
CA PHE A 133 -12.18 -10.17 14.26
C PHE A 133 -12.67 -8.90 14.93
N ARG A 134 -13.93 -8.54 14.70
CA ARG A 134 -14.55 -7.37 15.30
C ARG A 134 -15.84 -7.75 15.99
N ILE A 135 -15.94 -7.49 17.29
CA ILE A 135 -17.19 -7.70 18.03
C ILE A 135 -18.10 -6.50 17.77
N ASP A 136 -19.28 -6.75 17.20
CA ASP A 136 -20.28 -5.73 16.91
C ASP A 136 -21.17 -5.42 18.13
N PHE A 137 -22.05 -4.44 17.99
CA PHE A 137 -22.97 -4.01 19.04
C PHE A 137 -24.04 -5.07 19.42
N ASN A 138 -24.19 -6.14 18.62
CA ASN A 138 -25.12 -7.23 18.85
C ASN A 138 -24.43 -8.46 19.46
N ASN A 139 -23.19 -8.32 19.95
CA ASN A 139 -22.38 -9.42 20.45
C ASN A 139 -22.11 -10.51 19.39
N LYS A 140 -22.02 -10.12 18.12
CA LYS A 140 -21.57 -10.99 17.04
C LYS A 140 -20.14 -10.64 16.69
N CYS A 141 -19.33 -11.67 16.45
CA CYS A 141 -17.97 -11.46 15.99
C CYS A 141 -17.91 -11.56 14.48
N VAL A 142 -17.67 -10.44 13.82
CA VAL A 142 -17.50 -10.37 12.37
C VAL A 142 -16.06 -10.72 12.04
N ARG A 143 -15.87 -11.71 11.16
CA ARG A 143 -14.56 -12.16 10.69
C ARG A 143 -14.32 -11.63 9.28
N THR A 144 -13.25 -10.87 9.12
CA THR A 144 -12.87 -10.22 7.87
C THR A 144 -11.46 -10.61 7.48
N LEU A 145 -11.25 -10.89 6.20
CA LEU A 145 -9.92 -10.99 5.62
C LEU A 145 -9.56 -9.64 4.98
N LEU A 146 -8.35 -9.17 5.27
CA LEU A 146 -7.76 -7.97 4.72
C LEU A 146 -6.47 -8.36 4.00
N GLU A 147 -6.42 -8.17 2.69
CA GLU A 147 -5.19 -8.38 1.92
C GLU A 147 -4.62 -7.03 1.50
N ASN A 148 -3.45 -6.71 2.04
CA ASN A 148 -2.71 -5.51 1.70
C ASN A 148 -1.53 -5.85 0.80
N VAL A 149 -1.45 -5.17 -0.34
CA VAL A 149 -0.33 -5.23 -1.28
C VAL A 149 0.47 -3.95 -1.14
N ILE A 150 1.80 -4.05 -1.01
CA ILE A 150 2.71 -2.92 -0.89
C ILE A 150 3.90 -3.14 -1.82
N THR A 151 4.32 -2.09 -2.53
CA THR A 151 5.56 -2.11 -3.34
C THR A 151 6.10 -0.70 -3.51
N ASP A 152 7.43 -0.58 -3.60
CA ASP A 152 8.10 0.69 -3.87
C ASP A 152 8.64 0.68 -5.30
N VAL A 153 8.28 1.71 -6.07
CA VAL A 153 8.69 1.86 -7.46
C VAL A 153 9.34 3.22 -7.63
N ARG A 154 10.66 3.22 -7.85
CA ARG A 154 11.45 4.44 -8.09
C ARG A 154 11.26 5.51 -7.01
N GLY A 155 11.19 5.08 -5.74
CA GLY A 155 11.02 5.95 -4.57
C GLY A 155 9.58 6.37 -4.28
N ILE A 156 8.60 5.77 -4.95
CA ILE A 156 7.17 6.01 -4.70
C ILE A 156 6.54 4.72 -4.18
N THR A 157 5.93 4.79 -3.00
CA THR A 157 5.20 3.66 -2.42
C THR A 157 3.82 3.55 -3.03
N PHE A 158 3.48 2.34 -3.47
CA PHE A 158 2.16 1.98 -3.95
C PHE A 158 1.54 0.92 -3.04
N THR A 159 0.23 1.04 -2.83
CA THR A 159 -0.53 0.12 -2.00
C THR A 159 -1.84 -0.30 -2.64
N HIS A 160 -2.43 -1.40 -2.21
CA HIS A 160 -3.82 -1.74 -2.50
C HIS A 160 -4.36 -2.66 -1.40
N LEU A 161 -5.41 -2.22 -0.72
CA LEU A 161 -6.14 -3.02 0.25
C LEU A 161 -7.41 -3.62 -0.38
N ARG A 162 -7.58 -4.93 -0.23
CA ARG A 162 -8.83 -5.64 -0.51
C ARG A 162 -9.35 -6.26 0.77
N THR A 163 -10.66 -6.18 0.99
CA THR A 163 -11.29 -6.74 2.18
C THR A 163 -12.45 -7.65 1.80
N LYS A 164 -12.67 -8.71 2.58
CA LYS A 164 -13.80 -9.61 2.41
C LYS A 164 -14.29 -10.10 3.76
N ASN A 165 -15.55 -9.86 4.06
CA ASN A 165 -16.24 -10.53 5.16
C ASN A 165 -16.35 -12.02 4.81
N ILE A 166 -15.87 -12.88 5.70
CA ILE A 166 -15.88 -14.34 5.52
C ILE A 166 -16.84 -15.05 6.49
N GLY A 167 -17.59 -14.30 7.29
CA GLY A 167 -18.66 -14.82 8.13
C GLY A 167 -18.74 -14.16 9.49
N GLU A 168 -19.66 -14.67 10.28
CA GLU A 168 -19.83 -14.35 11.69
C GLU A 168 -19.50 -15.58 12.53
N LEU A 169 -18.88 -15.36 13.68
CA LEU A 169 -18.65 -16.37 14.71
C LEU A 169 -19.51 -16.06 15.95
N PRO A 170 -19.94 -17.09 16.70
CA PRO A 170 -20.41 -16.90 18.06
C PRO A 170 -19.35 -16.15 18.90
N LEU A 171 -19.81 -15.26 19.79
CA LEU A 171 -18.91 -14.46 20.63
C LEU A 171 -17.87 -15.31 21.36
N GLN A 172 -18.28 -16.45 21.92
CA GLN A 172 -17.38 -17.31 22.68
C GLN A 172 -16.24 -17.86 21.80
N GLU A 173 -16.56 -18.35 20.60
CA GLU A 173 -15.54 -18.86 19.67
C GLU A 173 -14.54 -17.76 19.27
N CYS A 174 -15.01 -16.53 19.13
CA CYS A 174 -14.16 -15.38 18.85
C CYS A 174 -13.20 -15.08 20.01
N LEU A 175 -13.70 -15.07 21.26
CA LEU A 175 -12.86 -14.88 22.45
C LEU A 175 -11.80 -15.99 22.58
N ASP A 176 -12.17 -17.23 22.27
CA ASP A 176 -11.25 -18.38 22.29
C ASP A 176 -10.13 -18.26 21.23
N VAL A 177 -10.40 -17.59 20.11
CA VAL A 177 -9.39 -17.31 19.07
C VAL A 177 -8.48 -16.15 19.47
N ILE A 178 -9.04 -15.12 20.12
CA ILE A 178 -8.31 -13.93 20.55
C ILE A 178 -7.33 -14.23 21.69
N GLN A 179 -7.66 -15.18 22.58
CA GLN A 179 -6.86 -15.52 23.76
C GLN A 179 -5.71 -16.51 23.49
N LYS A 180 -5.57 -17.03 22.25
CA LYS A 180 -4.50 -17.95 21.85
C LYS A 180 -3.33 -17.22 21.23
#